data_AF-A0A1I2YEP2-F1
#
_entry.id   AF-A0A1I2YEP2-F1
#
_cell.length_a   1.000
_cell.length_b   1.000
_cell.length_c   1.000
_cell.angle_alpha   90.00
_cell.angle_beta   90.00
_cell.angle_gamma   90.00
#
_symmetry.space_group_name_H-M   'P 1'
#
loop_
_entity.id
_entity.type
_entity.pdbx_description
1 polymer ?
#
loop_
_entity_poly.entity_id
_entity_poly.type
_entity_poly.pdbx_seq_one_letter_code
_entity_poly.pdbx_strand_id
1 'polypeptide(L)'
;MEAGWGELKMLAFGPLQLKPAEFWELTITEFAEMLEAYTEFKHQTEEATYHRTAWLAANLMNATGNYRTLITPEKLLGKTQTAAAKPITSEERDIQFQELLKKFNKA
;
A
#
# COMPACT_ATOMS: atom_id res chain seq x y z
N MET A 1 -12.19 -12.32 36.04
CA MET A 1 -11.73 -12.31 34.63
C MET A 1 -12.93 -12.59 33.74
N GLU A 2 -13.73 -11.57 33.43
CA GLU A 2 -14.87 -11.68 32.49
C GLU A 2 -14.54 -11.06 31.12
N ALA A 3 -13.30 -10.59 30.92
CA ALA A 3 -12.90 -9.74 29.80
C ALA A 3 -12.77 -10.46 28.43
N GLY A 4 -12.65 -11.80 28.39
CA GLY A 4 -12.38 -12.51 27.12
C GLY A 4 -13.55 -12.52 26.13
N TRP A 5 -14.78 -12.68 26.61
CA TRP A 5 -15.96 -12.78 25.72
C TRP A 5 -16.40 -11.44 25.13
N GLY A 6 -16.14 -10.33 25.82
CA GLY A 6 -16.42 -9.00 25.31
C GLY A 6 -15.55 -8.66 24.11
N GLU A 7 -14.25 -8.94 24.21
CA GLU A 7 -13.28 -8.72 23.13
C GLU A 7 -13.59 -9.57 21.89
N LEU A 8 -13.90 -10.86 22.09
CA LEU A 8 -14.27 -11.75 20.97
C LEU A 8 -15.51 -11.24 20.23
N LYS A 9 -16.55 -10.80 20.94
CA LYS A 9 -17.77 -10.25 20.33
C LYS A 9 -17.49 -8.92 19.60
N MET A 10 -16.61 -8.09 20.14
CA MET A 10 -16.20 -6.83 19.50
C MET A 10 -15.49 -7.11 18.17
N LEU A 11 -14.58 -8.08 18.13
CA LEU A 11 -13.86 -8.49 16.93
C LEU A 11 -14.78 -9.17 15.90
N ALA A 12 -15.70 -10.00 16.37
CA ALA A 12 -16.67 -10.70 15.54
C ALA A 12 -17.65 -9.73 14.84
N PHE A 13 -18.28 -8.84 15.62
CA PHE A 13 -19.36 -7.99 15.10
C PHE A 13 -18.87 -6.68 14.49
N GLY A 14 -17.66 -6.23 14.86
CA GLY A 14 -17.05 -5.04 14.29
C GLY A 14 -16.26 -5.36 13.01
N PRO A 15 -14.97 -5.69 13.13
CA PRO A 15 -14.10 -6.00 11.99
C PRO A 15 -14.63 -7.07 11.04
N LEU A 16 -15.05 -8.22 11.58
CA LEU A 16 -15.48 -9.36 10.77
C LEU A 16 -16.95 -9.28 10.33
N GLN A 17 -17.72 -8.35 10.90
CA GLN A 17 -19.15 -8.13 10.60
C GLN A 17 -20.01 -9.40 10.63
N LEU A 18 -19.65 -10.35 11.49
CA LEU A 18 -20.40 -11.61 11.65
C LEU A 18 -21.76 -11.33 12.27
N LYS A 19 -22.79 -12.06 11.83
CA LYS A 19 -24.06 -12.11 12.55
C LYS A 19 -23.89 -12.93 13.83
N PRO A 20 -24.70 -12.71 14.87
CA PRO A 20 -24.63 -13.51 16.09
C PRO A 20 -24.72 -15.02 15.84
N ALA A 21 -25.59 -15.46 14.92
CA ALA A 21 -25.71 -16.88 14.58
C ALA A 21 -24.41 -17.44 13.98
N GLU A 22 -23.83 -16.73 13.00
CA GLU A 22 -22.56 -17.11 12.35
C GLU A 22 -21.42 -17.18 13.37
N PHE A 23 -21.34 -16.23 14.31
CA PHE A 23 -20.31 -16.24 15.35
C PHE A 23 -20.40 -17.44 16.31
N TRP A 24 -21.61 -17.87 16.68
CA TRP A 24 -21.80 -19.00 17.59
C TRP A 24 -21.66 -20.36 16.90
N GLU A 25 -21.77 -20.42 15.58
CA GLU A 25 -21.54 -21.62 14.77
C GLU A 25 -20.05 -21.89 14.52
N LEU A 26 -19.21 -20.85 14.59
CA LEU A 26 -17.77 -20.96 14.35
C LEU A 26 -17.04 -21.63 15.51
N THR A 27 -16.04 -22.44 15.15
CA THR A 27 -15.01 -22.87 16.09
C THR A 27 -14.05 -21.74 16.40
N ILE A 28 -13.37 -21.82 17.55
CA ILE A 28 -12.36 -20.82 17.96
C ILE A 28 -11.23 -20.73 16.93
N THR A 29 -10.85 -21.84 16.30
CA THR A 29 -9.80 -21.88 15.27
C THR A 29 -10.24 -21.14 14.01
N GLU A 30 -11.44 -21.42 13.49
CA GLU A 30 -11.97 -20.72 12.31
C GLU A 30 -12.10 -19.22 12.57
N PHE A 31 -12.54 -18.83 13.78
CA PHE A 31 -12.59 -17.43 14.17
C PHE A 31 -11.21 -16.76 14.15
N ALA A 32 -10.18 -17.44 14.66
CA ALA A 32 -8.81 -16.94 14.66
C ALA A 32 -8.25 -16.79 13.23
N GLU A 33 -8.47 -17.77 12.36
CA GLU A 33 -8.06 -17.74 10.95
C GLU A 33 -8.74 -16.60 10.19
N MET A 34 -10.04 -16.37 10.41
CA MET A 34 -10.76 -15.24 9.83
C MET A 34 -10.19 -13.91 10.28
N LEU A 35 -9.86 -13.78 11.57
CA LEU A 35 -9.26 -12.56 12.10
C LEU A 35 -7.89 -12.29 11.50
N GLU A 36 -7.04 -13.32 11.39
CA GLU A 36 -5.73 -13.22 10.75
C GLU A 36 -5.86 -12.77 9.29
N ALA A 37 -6.73 -13.43 8.51
CA ALA A 37 -6.99 -13.07 7.13
C ALA A 37 -7.49 -11.62 6.98
N TYR A 38 -8.40 -11.17 7.87
CA TYR A 38 -8.86 -9.79 7.89
C TYR A 38 -7.72 -8.80 8.16
N THR A 39 -6.87 -9.09 9.15
CA THR A 39 -5.75 -8.20 9.50
C THR A 39 -4.76 -8.05 8.35
N GLU A 40 -4.44 -9.15 7.66
CA GLU A 40 -3.56 -9.13 6.49
C GLU A 40 -4.19 -8.35 5.33
N PHE A 41 -5.46 -8.61 5.03
CA PHE A 41 -6.17 -7.88 3.98
C PHE A 41 -6.24 -6.36 4.28
N LYS A 42 -6.47 -6.00 5.54
CA LYS A 42 -6.51 -4.61 5.97
C LYS A 42 -5.14 -3.94 5.81
N HIS A 43 -4.08 -4.61 6.25
CA HIS A 43 -2.70 -4.15 6.11
C HIS A 43 -2.34 -3.91 4.63
N GLN A 44 -2.64 -4.86 3.74
CA GLN A 44 -2.40 -4.72 2.30
C GLN A 44 -3.16 -3.53 1.69
N THR A 45 -4.42 -3.34 2.10
CA THR A 45 -5.26 -2.23 1.62
C THR A 45 -4.72 -0.87 2.07
N GLU A 46 -4.27 -0.77 3.32
CA GLU A 46 -3.66 0.44 3.86
C GLU A 46 -2.32 0.75 3.17
N GLU A 47 -1.46 -0.25 2.98
CA GLU A 47 -0.21 -0.13 2.24
C GLU A 47 -0.43 0.38 0.81
N ALA A 48 -1.43 -0.15 0.10
CA ALA A 48 -1.78 0.31 -1.24
C ALA A 48 -2.26 1.79 -1.22
N THR A 49 -3.03 2.16 -0.19
CA THR A 49 -3.55 3.53 -0.02
C THR A 49 -2.43 4.52 0.29
N TYR A 50 -1.51 4.15 1.19
CA TYR A 50 -0.33 4.95 1.50
C TYR A 50 0.57 5.10 0.29
N HIS A 51 0.78 4.04 -0.48
CA HIS A 51 1.55 4.12 -1.72
C HIS A 51 0.93 5.05 -2.75
N ARG A 52 -0.39 4.96 -2.99
CA ARG A 52 -1.10 5.87 -3.91
C ARG A 52 -0.98 7.32 -3.46
N THR A 53 -1.11 7.57 -2.16
CA THR A 53 -1.00 8.91 -1.57
C THR A 53 0.41 9.47 -1.69
N ALA A 54 1.42 8.65 -1.38
CA ALA A 54 2.83 9.00 -1.54
C ALA A 54 3.17 9.29 -3.01
N TRP A 55 2.59 8.54 -3.95
CA TRP A 55 2.75 8.80 -5.38
C TRP A 55 2.15 10.15 -5.81
N LEU A 56 0.94 10.47 -5.35
CA LEU A 56 0.35 11.78 -5.61
C LEU A 56 1.20 12.92 -5.01
N ALA A 57 1.62 12.77 -3.75
CA ALA A 57 2.44 13.76 -3.05
C ALA A 57 3.79 13.97 -3.75
N ALA A 58 4.47 12.88 -4.15
CA ALA A 58 5.73 12.94 -4.88
C ALA A 58 5.58 13.72 -6.19
N ASN A 59 4.53 13.45 -6.97
CA ASN A 59 4.27 14.19 -8.21
C ASN A 59 4.04 15.68 -7.96
N LEU A 60 3.24 16.02 -6.95
CA LEU A 60 2.98 17.42 -6.59
C LEU A 60 4.27 18.13 -6.18
N MET A 61 5.06 17.52 -5.28
CA MET A 61 6.33 18.06 -4.82
C MET A 61 7.31 18.29 -5.97
N ASN A 62 7.45 17.31 -6.86
CA ASN A 62 8.33 17.42 -8.02
C ASN A 62 7.84 18.51 -9.01
N ALA A 63 6.53 18.67 -9.19
CA ALA A 63 5.94 19.68 -10.07
C ALA A 63 6.19 21.12 -9.58
N THR A 64 6.34 21.34 -8.27
CA THR A 64 6.62 22.69 -7.72
C THR A 64 8.02 23.21 -8.04
N GLY A 65 8.95 22.36 -8.49
CA GLY A 65 10.33 22.76 -8.81
C GLY A 65 11.20 23.12 -7.60
N ASN A 66 10.67 23.04 -6.37
CA ASN A 66 11.38 23.42 -5.14
C ASN A 66 12.43 22.40 -4.68
N TYR A 67 12.43 21.20 -5.25
CA TYR A 67 13.31 20.11 -4.83
C TYR A 67 14.43 19.88 -5.83
N ARG A 68 15.69 19.93 -5.35
CA ARG A 68 16.89 19.65 -6.15
C ARG A 68 17.00 18.18 -6.58
N THR A 69 16.35 17.28 -5.86
CA THR A 69 16.37 15.84 -6.11
C THR A 69 14.95 15.32 -6.27
N LEU A 70 14.76 14.38 -7.18
CA LEU A 70 13.47 13.73 -7.39
C LEU A 70 12.98 13.05 -6.10
N ILE A 71 11.78 13.42 -5.68
CA ILE A 71 11.04 12.77 -4.59
C ILE A 71 10.31 11.56 -5.18
N THR A 72 10.48 10.40 -4.57
CA THR A 72 9.80 9.16 -4.98
C THR A 72 8.89 8.66 -3.85
N PRO A 73 7.85 7.86 -4.14
CA PRO A 73 6.95 7.32 -3.12
C PRO A 73 7.71 6.55 -2.03
N GLU A 74 8.74 5.79 -2.41
CA GLU A 74 9.54 4.97 -1.50
C GLU A 74 10.29 5.82 -0.48
N LYS A 75 10.83 6.98 -0.92
CA LYS A 75 11.46 7.95 -0.02
C LYS A 75 10.46 8.54 0.98
N LEU A 76 9.23 8.81 0.54
CA LEU A 76 8.17 9.34 1.41
C LEU A 76 7.67 8.31 2.42
N LEU A 77 7.65 7.03 2.03
CA LEU A 77 7.26 5.91 2.88
C LEU A 77 8.40 5.36 3.75
N GLY A 78 9.59 5.94 3.68
CA GLY A 78 10.76 5.46 4.43
C GLY A 78 11.19 4.03 4.04
N LYS A 79 10.77 3.53 2.88
CA LYS A 79 11.15 2.21 2.39
C LYS A 79 12.59 2.32 1.85
N THR A 80 13.51 1.62 2.49
CA THR A 80 14.88 1.46 1.99
C THR A 80 14.79 0.89 0.58
N GLN A 81 15.37 1.56 -0.41
CA GLN A 81 15.41 1.05 -1.77
C GLN A 81 16.16 -0.28 -1.78
N THR A 82 15.42 -1.40 -1.79
CA THR A 82 15.99 -2.71 -2.03
C THR A 82 16.36 -2.78 -3.50
N ALA A 83 17.66 -2.96 -3.73
CA ALA A 83 18.37 -2.95 -5.00
C ALA A 83 18.52 -1.56 -5.64
N ALA A 84 19.78 -1.13 -5.72
CA ALA A 84 20.25 0.04 -6.42
C ALA A 84 19.65 0.12 -7.83
N ALA A 85 18.67 1.01 -8.03
CA ALA A 85 18.43 1.56 -9.34
C ALA A 85 19.75 2.21 -9.77
N LYS A 86 20.43 1.63 -10.77
CA LYS A 86 21.63 2.24 -11.34
C LYS A 86 21.26 3.68 -11.70
N PRO A 87 22.02 4.70 -11.25
CA PRO A 87 21.72 6.07 -11.61
C PRO A 87 21.78 6.18 -13.13
N ILE A 88 20.62 6.39 -13.76
CA ILE A 88 20.51 6.61 -15.19
C ILE A 88 21.19 7.95 -15.46
N THR A 89 22.19 7.93 -16.34
CA THR A 89 22.94 9.12 -16.75
C THR A 89 22.03 10.08 -17.54
N SER A 90 22.42 11.35 -17.66
CA SER A 90 21.61 12.33 -18.41
C SER A 90 21.38 11.91 -19.86
N GLU A 91 22.40 11.31 -20.47
CA GLU A 91 22.36 10.84 -21.86
C GLU A 91 21.39 9.67 -22.05
N GLU A 92 21.36 8.72 -21.11
CA GLU A 92 20.42 7.60 -21.14
C GLU A 92 18.96 8.05 -20.98
N ARG A 93 18.70 9.10 -20.20
CA ARG A 93 17.35 9.69 -20.09
C ARG A 93 16.88 10.29 -21.42
N ASP A 94 17.75 11.02 -22.11
CA ASP A 94 17.40 11.66 -23.38
C ASP A 94 17.13 10.61 -24.47
N ILE A 95 17.90 9.52 -24.50
CA ILE A 95 17.68 8.40 -25.41
C ILE A 95 16.33 7.74 -25.14
N GLN A 96 16.02 7.41 -23.89
CA GLN A 96 14.73 6.81 -23.52
C GLN A 96 13.54 7.73 -23.85
N PHE A 97 13.71 9.04 -23.65
CA PHE A 97 12.70 10.03 -24.00
C PHE A 97 12.45 10.08 -25.51
N GLN A 98 13.51 10.08 -26.32
CA GLN A 98 13.41 10.02 -27.78
C GLN A 98 12.79 8.71 -28.28
N GLU A 99 13.08 7.58 -27.64
CA GLU A 99 12.45 6.29 -27.95
C GLU A 99 10.95 6.27 -27.62
N LEU A 100 10.55 6.87 -26.49
CA LEU A 100 9.15 7.04 -26.11
C LEU A 100 8.42 7.93 -27.13
N LEU A 101 9.01 9.05 -27.52
CA LEU A 101 8.44 9.92 -28.57
C LEU A 101 8.26 9.15 -29.88
N LYS A 102 9.24 8.35 -30.31
CA LYS A 102 9.12 7.52 -31.52
C LYS A 102 8.03 6.44 -31.42
N LYS A 103 7.81 5.87 -30.23
CA LYS A 103 6.77 4.87 -29.99
C LYS A 103 5.36 5.47 -30.01
N PHE A 104 5.18 6.66 -29.44
CA PHE A 104 3.85 7.25 -29.22
C PHE A 104 3.46 8.33 -30.25
N ASN A 105 4.41 8.93 -30.98
CA ASN A 105 4.13 9.88 -32.08
C ASN A 105 4.20 9.26 -33.48
N LYS A 106 4.03 7.94 -33.63
CA LYS A 106 3.73 7.38 -34.96
C LYS A 106 2.27 7.69 -35.31
N ALA A 107 2.07 8.87 -35.91
CA ALA A 107 0.99 9.11 -36.87
C ALA A 107 1.38 8.50 -38.23
#